data_AF-A0A969EL78-F1
#
_entry.id   AF-A0A969EL78-F1
#
_cell.length_a   1.000
_cell.length_b   1.000
_cell.length_c   1.000
_cell.angle_alpha   90.00
_cell.angle_beta   90.00
_cell.angle_gamma   90.00
#
_symmetry.space_group_name_H-M   'P 1'
#
loop_
_entity.id
_entity.type
_entity.pdbx_description
1 polymer ?
#
loop_
_entity_poly.entity_id
_entity_poly.type
_entity_poly.pdbx_seq_one_letter_code
_entity_poly.pdbx_strand_id
1 'polypeptide(L)'
;YGENDQIVYQSGVYSETGGVLIQDADLAWFGTWQGVSSAWGSTLGVDPNTFHFHLALNNEIQFDNRIPPRGFNNAAFLSENIAPVGVVYADGQHWADVQYSLPTGVTRILIELKYQVASRDYIEFLKDANFTNSAGQTLYSLWENTGMSPPVVMANLQKLTGASIFLPIVNQNP
;
A
#
# COMPACT_ATOMS: atom_id res chain seq x y z
N TYR A 1 -21.73 1.24 -5.70
CA TYR A 1 -23.08 1.58 -5.22
C TYR A 1 -24.13 1.08 -6.19
N GLY A 2 -25.24 0.56 -5.68
CA GLY A 2 -26.44 0.24 -6.47
C GLY A 2 -27.50 1.34 -6.35
N GLU A 3 -28.75 1.02 -6.72
CA GLU A 3 -29.90 1.95 -6.77
C GLU A 3 -29.92 3.10 -5.76
N ASN A 4 -30.53 3.08 -4.59
CA ASN A 4 -30.65 4.27 -3.71
C ASN A 4 -29.35 4.63 -2.97
N ASP A 5 -28.23 4.72 -3.69
CA ASP A 5 -26.88 4.96 -3.19
C ASP A 5 -26.40 3.96 -2.12
N GLN A 6 -27.01 2.77 -2.04
CA GLN A 6 -26.54 1.74 -1.12
C GLN A 6 -25.21 1.13 -1.59
N ILE A 7 -24.33 0.83 -0.63
CA ILE A 7 -23.10 0.06 -0.88
C ILE A 7 -23.50 -1.39 -1.19
N VAL A 8 -23.27 -1.82 -2.42
CA VAL A 8 -23.48 -3.21 -2.88
C VAL A 8 -22.17 -3.96 -3.07
N TYR A 9 -21.04 -3.24 -3.07
CA TYR A 9 -19.69 -3.75 -3.23
C TYR A 9 -18.71 -2.71 -2.68
N GLN A 10 -17.70 -3.18 -1.96
CA GLN A 10 -16.60 -2.37 -1.42
C GLN A 10 -15.38 -3.26 -1.21
N SER A 11 -14.19 -2.73 -1.48
CA SER A 11 -12.88 -3.34 -1.24
C SER A 11 -11.95 -2.27 -0.66
N GLY A 12 -10.94 -2.68 0.12
CA GLY A 12 -9.97 -1.76 0.75
C GLY A 12 -10.53 -0.97 1.93
N VAL A 13 -11.34 -1.62 2.76
CA VAL A 13 -11.94 -1.00 3.96
C VAL A 13 -10.87 -0.78 5.03
N TYR A 14 -10.84 0.42 5.61
CA TYR A 14 -10.04 0.71 6.79
C TYR A 14 -10.91 0.63 8.05
N SER A 15 -10.50 -0.18 9.02
CA SER A 15 -11.14 -0.24 10.33
C SER A 15 -10.61 0.89 11.20
N GLU A 16 -11.42 1.92 11.42
CA GLU A 16 -11.04 3.05 12.30
C GLU A 16 -10.90 2.63 13.76
N THR A 17 -11.72 1.70 14.25
CA THR A 17 -11.59 1.16 15.61
C THR A 17 -10.32 0.32 15.79
N GLY A 18 -9.94 -0.41 14.74
CA GLY A 18 -8.83 -1.35 14.78
C GLY A 18 -7.49 -0.79 14.31
N GLY A 19 -7.49 0.33 13.57
CA GLY A 19 -6.30 0.85 12.89
C GLY A 19 -5.80 -0.06 11.76
N VAL A 20 -6.67 -0.87 11.15
CA VAL A 20 -6.27 -1.95 10.22
C VAL A 20 -6.88 -1.74 8.84
N LEU A 21 -6.05 -1.83 7.80
CA LEU A 21 -6.51 -2.01 6.42
C LEU A 21 -6.92 -3.47 6.23
N ILE A 22 -8.20 -3.70 5.97
CA ILE A 22 -8.76 -5.03 5.78
C ILE A 22 -8.26 -5.57 4.44
N GLN A 23 -7.61 -6.74 4.49
CA GLN A 23 -7.19 -7.46 3.31
C GLN A 23 -8.39 -8.19 2.71
N ASP A 24 -8.62 -7.99 1.42
CA ASP A 24 -9.62 -8.69 0.64
C ASP A 24 -9.07 -9.05 -0.74
N ALA A 25 -9.75 -9.93 -1.47
CA ALA A 25 -9.25 -10.48 -2.73
C ALA A 25 -9.11 -9.43 -3.85
N ASP A 26 -9.83 -8.31 -3.76
CA ASP A 26 -9.84 -7.26 -4.78
C ASP A 26 -8.99 -6.05 -4.38
N LEU A 27 -8.43 -6.02 -3.17
CA LEU A 27 -7.59 -4.93 -2.69
C LEU A 27 -6.30 -4.84 -3.52
N ALA A 28 -6.23 -3.84 -4.38
CA ALA A 28 -4.98 -3.45 -5.02
C ALA A 28 -4.11 -2.66 -4.05
N TRP A 29 -2.89 -3.16 -3.82
CA TRP A 29 -1.90 -2.52 -2.97
C TRP A 29 -0.57 -2.39 -3.71
N PHE A 30 0.16 -1.32 -3.41
CA PHE A 30 1.46 -1.02 -4.00
C PHE A 30 2.44 -0.68 -2.88
N GLY A 31 3.50 -1.46 -2.74
CA GLY A 31 4.44 -1.34 -1.64
C GLY A 31 5.71 -2.15 -1.87
N THR A 32 6.58 -2.11 -0.87
CA THR A 32 7.86 -2.83 -0.90
C THR A 32 8.06 -3.60 0.39
N TRP A 33 8.61 -4.80 0.27
CA TRP A 33 9.09 -5.60 1.38
C TRP A 33 10.60 -5.71 1.29
N GLN A 34 11.23 -5.20 2.34
CA GLN A 34 12.66 -5.31 2.54
C GLN A 34 12.93 -6.51 3.46
N GLY A 35 14.07 -7.14 3.27
CA GLY A 35 14.46 -8.28 4.08
C GLY A 35 15.95 -8.49 4.10
N VAL A 36 16.34 -9.66 4.61
CA VAL A 36 17.73 -10.08 4.64
C VAL A 36 17.98 -11.18 3.62
N SER A 37 19.10 -11.10 2.93
CA SER A 37 19.56 -12.19 2.04
C SER A 37 19.81 -13.47 2.84
N SER A 38 19.74 -14.64 2.19
CA SER A 38 19.91 -15.93 2.90
C SER A 38 21.25 -16.06 3.66
N ALA A 39 22.34 -15.57 3.07
CA ALA A 39 23.65 -15.57 3.72
C ALA A 39 23.69 -14.66 4.96
N TRP A 40 23.04 -13.49 4.86
CA TRP A 40 22.98 -12.53 5.96
C TRP A 40 22.04 -13.00 7.08
N GLY A 41 20.88 -13.55 6.73
CA GLY A 41 19.97 -14.20 7.68
C GLY A 41 20.64 -15.32 8.47
N SER A 42 21.43 -16.18 7.79
CA SER A 42 22.23 -17.22 8.47
C SER A 42 23.27 -16.66 9.43
N THR A 43 23.83 -15.47 9.15
CA THR A 43 24.82 -14.82 10.02
C THR A 43 24.16 -14.18 11.24
N LEU A 44 22.99 -13.58 11.03
CA LEU A 44 22.22 -12.90 12.07
C LEU A 44 21.34 -13.84 12.92
N GLY A 45 21.12 -15.07 12.47
CA GLY A 45 20.18 -16.00 13.11
C GLY A 45 18.71 -15.60 12.92
N VAL A 46 18.38 -14.94 11.80
CA VAL A 46 17.01 -14.55 11.45
C VAL A 46 16.57 -15.24 10.17
N ASP A 47 15.28 -15.56 10.04
CA ASP A 47 14.74 -16.22 8.84
C ASP A 47 14.77 -15.28 7.64
N PRO A 48 15.51 -15.58 6.56
CA PRO A 48 15.54 -14.73 5.38
C PRO A 48 14.25 -14.75 4.55
N ASN A 49 13.30 -15.65 4.83
CA ASN A 49 12.07 -15.78 4.03
C ASN A 49 10.88 -15.00 4.62
N THR A 50 11.09 -14.31 5.74
CA THR A 50 10.07 -13.48 6.36
C THR A 50 10.37 -12.01 6.12
N PHE A 51 9.32 -11.21 6.01
CA PHE A 51 9.46 -9.76 5.99
C PHE A 51 9.89 -9.25 7.38
N HIS A 52 10.84 -8.32 7.41
CA HIS A 52 11.40 -7.76 8.65
C HIS A 52 11.21 -6.25 8.72
N PHE A 53 10.58 -5.79 9.79
CA PHE A 53 10.51 -4.36 10.13
C PHE A 53 11.82 -3.81 10.75
N HIS A 54 12.81 -4.66 11.04
CA HIS A 54 14.14 -4.25 11.47
C HIS A 54 14.97 -3.69 10.31
N LEU A 55 14.63 -2.49 9.82
CA LEU A 55 15.22 -1.89 8.62
C LEU A 55 16.75 -1.82 8.62
N ALA A 56 17.38 -1.67 9.79
CA ALA A 56 18.84 -1.65 9.92
C ALA A 56 19.53 -2.99 9.60
N LEU A 57 18.77 -4.10 9.65
CA LEU A 57 19.28 -5.43 9.30
C LEU A 57 19.09 -5.73 7.82
N ASN A 58 18.11 -5.10 7.18
CA ASN A 58 17.72 -5.40 5.81
C ASN A 58 18.82 -5.01 4.83
N ASN A 59 19.14 -5.92 3.91
CA ASN A 59 20.15 -5.72 2.87
C ASN A 59 19.66 -6.06 1.47
N GLU A 60 18.36 -6.36 1.32
CA GLU A 60 17.74 -6.75 0.06
C GLU A 60 16.30 -6.26 -0.04
N ILE A 61 15.86 -5.95 -1.27
CA ILE A 61 14.45 -5.77 -1.61
C ILE A 61 13.90 -7.12 -2.07
N GLN A 62 13.03 -7.73 -1.26
CA GLN A 62 12.46 -9.04 -1.56
C GLN A 62 11.19 -8.96 -2.41
N PHE A 63 10.49 -7.83 -2.32
CA PHE A 63 9.33 -7.53 -3.13
C PHE A 63 9.21 -6.02 -3.30
N ASP A 64 8.84 -5.58 -4.51
CA ASP A 64 8.51 -4.19 -4.79
C ASP A 64 7.60 -4.13 -6.01
N ASN A 65 6.32 -3.87 -5.76
CA ASN A 65 5.35 -3.65 -6.83
C ASN A 65 4.93 -2.18 -6.93
N ARG A 66 5.71 -1.24 -6.40
CA ARG A 66 5.38 0.19 -6.52
C ARG A 66 5.35 0.61 -7.98
N ILE A 67 4.39 1.46 -8.31
CA ILE A 67 4.25 2.03 -9.65
C ILE A 67 5.52 2.86 -9.95
N PRO A 68 6.26 2.56 -11.03
CA PRO A 68 7.51 3.24 -11.32
C PRO A 68 7.29 4.69 -11.79
N PRO A 69 8.31 5.54 -11.69
CA PRO A 69 8.20 6.96 -12.05
C PRO A 69 8.14 7.17 -13.58
N ARG A 70 7.72 8.37 -13.99
CA ARG A 70 7.83 8.80 -15.39
C ARG A 70 9.28 8.70 -15.87
N GLY A 71 9.48 8.15 -17.06
CA GLY A 71 10.81 7.90 -17.62
C GLY A 71 11.43 6.56 -17.20
N PHE A 72 10.65 5.67 -16.57
CA PHE A 72 11.08 4.31 -16.24
C PHE A 72 11.69 3.59 -17.45
N ASN A 73 12.85 2.98 -17.23
CA ASN A 73 13.53 2.14 -18.20
C ASN A 73 14.13 0.94 -17.44
N ASN A 74 13.79 -0.27 -17.87
CA ASN A 74 14.17 -1.49 -17.19
C ASN A 74 15.69 -1.65 -17.09
N ALA A 75 16.42 -1.37 -18.18
CA ALA A 75 17.87 -1.52 -18.18
C ALA A 75 18.57 -0.56 -17.21
N ALA A 76 18.15 0.72 -17.20
CA ALA A 76 18.69 1.73 -16.28
C ALA A 76 18.39 1.39 -14.81
N PHE A 77 17.14 1.02 -14.50
CA PHE A 77 16.74 0.70 -13.13
C PHE A 77 17.40 -0.59 -12.62
N LEU A 78 17.59 -1.58 -13.50
CA LEU A 78 18.33 -2.80 -13.17
C LEU A 78 19.81 -2.51 -12.91
N SER A 79 20.44 -1.64 -13.71
CA SER A 79 21.86 -1.29 -13.52
C SER A 79 22.13 -0.54 -12.20
N GLU A 80 21.12 0.16 -11.68
CA GLU A 80 21.19 0.90 -10.42
C GLU A 80 20.62 0.10 -9.23
N ASN A 81 20.23 -1.17 -9.44
CA ASN A 81 19.64 -2.05 -8.43
C ASN A 81 18.38 -1.48 -7.74
N ILE A 82 17.55 -0.77 -8.51
CA ILE A 82 16.29 -0.14 -8.06
C ILE A 82 15.08 -0.60 -8.89
N ALA A 83 15.22 -1.70 -9.63
CA ALA A 83 14.12 -2.26 -10.41
C ALA A 83 13.02 -2.84 -9.50
N PRO A 84 11.73 -2.78 -9.90
CA PRO A 84 10.64 -3.50 -9.24
C PRO A 84 10.94 -5.01 -9.12
N VAL A 85 10.42 -5.64 -8.06
CA VAL A 85 10.64 -7.06 -7.75
C VAL A 85 9.30 -7.75 -7.57
N GLY A 86 9.07 -8.84 -8.30
CA GLY A 86 7.81 -9.60 -8.25
C GLY A 86 6.71 -9.08 -9.18
N VAL A 87 6.98 -8.01 -9.93
CA VAL A 87 6.12 -7.49 -11.00
C VAL A 87 6.98 -6.98 -12.16
N VAL A 88 6.43 -6.97 -13.37
CA VAL A 88 7.09 -6.43 -14.56
C VAL A 88 6.28 -5.25 -15.07
N TYR A 89 6.97 -4.13 -15.27
CA TYR A 89 6.44 -2.95 -15.97
C TYR A 89 7.18 -2.79 -17.30
N ALA A 90 6.46 -2.39 -18.36
CA ALA A 90 7.10 -2.06 -19.64
C ALA A 90 7.91 -0.75 -19.52
N ASP A 91 8.89 -0.56 -20.39
CA ASP A 91 9.60 0.72 -20.48
C ASP A 91 8.62 1.88 -20.72
N GLY A 92 8.78 2.97 -19.97
CA GLY A 92 7.89 4.13 -19.99
C GLY A 92 6.54 3.93 -19.27
N GLN A 93 6.21 2.72 -18.84
CA GLN A 93 5.02 2.48 -18.02
C GLN A 93 5.22 3.15 -16.65
N HIS A 94 4.28 4.02 -16.28
CA HIS A 94 4.30 4.81 -15.03
C HIS A 94 2.89 4.85 -14.41
N TRP A 95 2.13 3.79 -14.65
CA TRP A 95 0.79 3.54 -14.16
C TRP A 95 0.64 2.03 -13.90
N ALA A 96 -0.38 1.66 -13.12
CA ALA A 96 -0.81 0.28 -12.99
C ALA A 96 -2.25 0.16 -13.49
N ASP A 97 -2.55 -0.96 -14.14
CA ASP A 97 -3.91 -1.34 -14.53
C ASP A 97 -4.43 -2.35 -13.50
N VAL A 98 -5.59 -2.06 -12.93
CA VAL A 98 -6.27 -2.93 -11.97
C VAL A 98 -7.67 -3.22 -12.49
N GLN A 99 -8.05 -4.50 -12.52
CA GLN A 99 -9.36 -4.94 -13.00
C GLN A 99 -10.23 -5.34 -11.82
N TYR A 100 -11.44 -4.79 -11.77
CA TYR A 100 -12.44 -5.11 -10.76
C TYR A 100 -13.64 -5.77 -11.42
N SER A 101 -14.06 -6.92 -10.88
CA SER A 101 -15.30 -7.58 -11.28
C SER A 101 -16.45 -7.03 -10.44
N LEU A 102 -17.32 -6.23 -11.06
CA LEU A 102 -18.43 -5.60 -10.37
C LEU A 102 -19.68 -6.50 -10.36
N PRO A 103 -20.43 -6.57 -9.25
CA PRO A 103 -21.70 -7.30 -9.24
C PRO A 103 -22.75 -6.62 -10.13
N THR A 104 -23.79 -7.39 -10.49
CA THR A 104 -24.94 -6.83 -11.21
C THR A 104 -25.66 -5.77 -10.37
N GLY A 105 -26.26 -4.78 -11.03
CA GLY A 105 -27.01 -3.71 -10.35
C GLY A 105 -26.14 -2.57 -9.77
N VAL A 106 -24.83 -2.53 -10.05
CA VAL A 106 -24.02 -1.34 -9.78
C VAL A 106 -24.45 -0.20 -10.70
N THR A 107 -24.84 0.93 -10.12
CA THR A 107 -25.25 2.18 -10.80
C THR A 107 -24.17 3.25 -10.74
N ARG A 108 -23.30 3.19 -9.72
CA ARG A 108 -22.27 4.20 -9.45
C ARG A 108 -21.03 3.58 -8.81
N ILE A 109 -19.88 4.02 -9.27
CA ILE A 109 -18.54 3.58 -8.84
C ILE A 109 -17.83 4.79 -8.23
N LEU A 110 -17.20 4.59 -7.08
CA LEU A 110 -16.21 5.49 -6.50
C LEU A 110 -14.92 4.68 -6.35
N ILE A 111 -13.84 5.17 -6.92
CA ILE A 111 -12.49 4.61 -6.77
C ILE A 111 -11.65 5.66 -6.07
N GLU A 112 -10.89 5.25 -5.07
CA GLU A 112 -9.98 6.13 -4.33
C GLU A 112 -8.59 5.49 -4.33
N LEU A 113 -7.59 6.23 -4.78
CA LEU A 113 -6.19 5.90 -4.53
C LEU A 113 -5.81 6.52 -3.20
N LYS A 114 -5.41 5.70 -2.23
CA LYS A 114 -5.04 6.14 -0.89
C LYS A 114 -3.57 5.88 -0.59
N TYR A 115 -2.99 6.72 0.25
CA TYR A 115 -1.65 6.55 0.80
C TYR A 115 -1.74 6.37 2.32
N GLN A 116 -1.10 5.32 2.85
CA GLN A 116 -1.00 5.08 4.29
C GLN A 116 0.45 5.31 4.73
N VAL A 117 0.63 6.12 5.78
CA VAL A 117 1.97 6.45 6.31
C VAL A 117 2.56 5.27 7.08
N ALA A 118 1.77 4.70 7.99
CA ALA A 118 2.18 3.56 8.81
C ALA A 118 1.03 2.58 9.00
N SER A 119 1.32 1.28 8.85
CA SER A 119 0.40 0.21 9.22
C SER A 119 0.42 -0.01 10.74
N ARG A 120 -0.66 -0.57 11.28
CA ARG A 120 -0.70 -1.02 12.67
C ARG A 120 0.44 -2.00 12.99
N ASP A 121 0.65 -3.00 12.14
CA ASP A 121 1.69 -4.03 12.36
C ASP A 121 3.08 -3.40 12.54
N TYR A 122 3.38 -2.33 11.79
CA TYR A 122 4.64 -1.61 11.94
C TYR A 122 4.71 -0.85 13.27
N ILE A 123 3.63 -0.18 13.67
CA ILE A 123 3.55 0.55 14.95
C ILE A 123 3.68 -0.41 16.14
N GLU A 124 2.98 -1.55 16.11
CA GLU A 124 3.06 -2.58 17.14
C GLU A 124 4.45 -3.19 17.21
N PHE A 125 5.07 -3.48 16.05
CA PHE A 125 6.46 -3.91 16.01
C PHE A 125 7.40 -2.89 16.67
N LEU A 126 7.31 -1.60 16.34
CA LEU A 126 8.17 -0.57 16.93
C LEU A 126 7.95 -0.43 18.44
N LYS A 127 6.73 -0.67 18.93
CA LYS A 127 6.42 -0.70 20.35
C LYS A 127 7.08 -1.90 21.02
N ASP A 128 6.86 -3.10 20.50
CA ASP A 128 7.26 -4.36 21.12
C ASP A 128 8.77 -4.64 20.98
N ALA A 129 9.40 -4.15 19.91
CA ALA A 129 10.83 -4.30 19.66
C ALA A 129 11.70 -3.27 20.42
N ASN A 130 11.10 -2.30 21.11
CA ASN A 130 11.85 -1.32 21.89
C ASN A 130 12.03 -1.77 23.34
N PHE A 131 13.22 -2.28 23.65
CA PHE A 131 13.60 -2.72 24.99
C PHE A 131 14.49 -1.73 25.75
N THR A 132 14.75 -0.55 25.18
CA THR A 132 15.77 0.39 25.70
C THR A 132 15.19 1.57 26.47
N ASN A 133 13.98 2.00 26.11
CA ASN A 133 13.31 3.16 26.70
C ASN A 133 11.80 3.10 26.42
N SER A 134 11.08 4.16 26.80
CA SER A 134 9.62 4.23 26.62
C SER A 134 9.16 4.69 25.23
N ALA A 135 10.06 5.00 24.29
CA ALA A 135 9.68 5.66 23.03
C ALA A 135 8.72 4.82 22.18
N GLY A 136 8.84 3.48 22.22
CA GLY A 136 7.93 2.58 21.50
C GLY A 136 6.50 2.68 22.04
N GLN A 137 6.34 2.65 23.37
CA GLN A 137 5.05 2.87 24.02
C GLN A 137 4.51 4.28 23.79
N THR A 138 5.37 5.31 23.84
CA THR A 138 4.98 6.68 23.52
C THR A 138 4.45 6.80 22.09
N LEU A 139 5.14 6.20 21.10
CA LEU A 139 4.70 6.17 19.72
C LEU A 139 3.34 5.49 19.57
N TYR A 140 3.16 4.30 20.15
CA TYR A 140 1.89 3.57 20.09
C TYR A 140 0.74 4.40 20.67
N SER A 141 0.93 5.00 21.85
CA SER A 141 -0.08 5.84 22.49
C SER A 141 -0.39 7.10 21.66
N LEU A 142 0.61 7.71 21.01
CA LEU A 142 0.35 8.83 20.11
C LEU A 142 -0.44 8.39 18.88
N TRP A 143 -0.08 7.25 18.27
CA TRP A 143 -0.79 6.68 17.13
C TRP A 143 -2.26 6.39 17.48
N GLU A 144 -2.52 5.74 18.61
CA GLU A 144 -3.88 5.46 19.09
C GLU A 144 -4.68 6.75 19.32
N ASN A 145 -4.09 7.75 19.99
CA ASN A 145 -4.73 9.03 20.29
C ASN A 145 -4.87 9.98 19.09
N THR A 146 -4.20 9.69 17.96
CA THR A 146 -4.26 10.51 16.73
C THR A 146 -5.05 9.84 15.61
N GLY A 147 -5.90 8.86 15.95
CA GLY A 147 -6.79 8.21 14.99
C GLY A 147 -6.13 7.11 14.17
N MET A 148 -4.98 6.61 14.62
CA MET A 148 -4.34 5.40 14.09
C MET A 148 -3.88 5.47 12.63
N SER A 149 -3.51 6.65 12.11
CA SER A 149 -2.95 6.82 10.75
C SER A 149 -3.86 6.22 9.65
N PRO A 150 -5.11 6.69 9.49
CA PRO A 150 -5.98 6.23 8.43
C PRO A 150 -5.38 6.59 7.05
N PRO A 151 -5.60 5.77 6.01
CA PRO A 151 -5.14 6.09 4.67
C PRO A 151 -5.74 7.40 4.15
N VAL A 152 -4.90 8.27 3.58
CA VAL A 152 -5.29 9.57 3.03
C VAL A 152 -5.61 9.43 1.54
N VAL A 153 -6.73 10.01 1.08
CA VAL A 153 -7.12 10.02 -0.33
C VAL A 153 -6.18 10.92 -1.13
N MET A 154 -5.44 10.33 -2.07
CA MET A 154 -4.53 11.04 -2.98
C MET A 154 -5.22 11.44 -4.27
N ALA A 155 -6.09 10.58 -4.78
CA ALA A 155 -6.91 10.81 -5.96
C ALA A 155 -8.21 10.01 -5.84
N ASN A 156 -9.27 10.49 -6.47
CA ASN A 156 -10.51 9.73 -6.58
C ASN A 156 -11.14 9.93 -7.96
N LEU A 157 -11.97 8.96 -8.33
CA LEU A 157 -12.77 8.97 -9.54
C LEU A 157 -14.17 8.47 -9.20
N GLN A 158 -15.18 9.20 -9.66
CA GLN A 158 -16.57 8.79 -9.58
C GLN A 158 -17.14 8.58 -10.98
N LYS A 159 -17.83 7.46 -11.21
CA LYS A 159 -18.42 7.12 -12.51
C LYS A 159 -19.81 6.52 -12.34
N LEU A 160 -20.77 6.96 -13.15
CA LEU A 160 -22.05 6.28 -13.32
C LEU A 160 -21.92 5.16 -14.36
N THR A 161 -22.42 3.97 -14.06
CA THR A 161 -22.42 2.87 -15.02
C THR A 161 -23.42 3.21 -16.14
N GLY A 162 -22.93 3.27 -17.39
CA GLY A 162 -23.72 3.68 -18.56
C GLY A 162 -23.37 5.06 -19.15
N ALA A 163 -22.50 5.86 -18.53
CA ALA A 163 -22.02 7.12 -19.10
C ALA A 163 -20.71 6.93 -19.91
N SER A 164 -20.64 7.53 -21.11
CA SER A 164 -19.56 7.30 -22.09
C SER A 164 -18.35 8.24 -21.98
N ILE A 165 -18.39 9.30 -21.17
CA ILE A 165 -17.30 10.28 -21.04
C ILE A 165 -17.14 10.67 -19.57
N PHE A 166 -15.92 10.61 -19.04
CA PHE A 166 -15.59 11.26 -17.77
C PHE A 166 -14.13 11.70 -17.74
N LEU A 167 -13.90 12.95 -17.36
CA LEU A 167 -12.57 13.50 -17.07
C LEU A 167 -12.31 13.37 -15.56
N PRO A 168 -11.16 12.85 -15.11
CA PRO A 168 -10.85 12.80 -13.69
C PRO A 168 -10.84 14.22 -13.10
N ILE A 169 -11.43 14.39 -11.92
CA ILE A 169 -11.29 15.61 -11.13
C ILE A 169 -9.96 15.49 -10.40
N VAL A 170 -8.93 16.18 -10.89
CA VAL A 170 -7.68 16.36 -10.14
C VAL A 170 -7.95 17.40 -9.07
N ASN A 171 -7.96 17.01 -7.79
CA ASN A 171 -7.98 17.94 -6.68
C ASN A 171 -6.67 18.75 -6.70
N GLN A 172 -6.71 19.92 -7.33
CA GLN A 172 -5.69 20.95 -7.26
C GLN A 172 -5.93 21.72 -5.95
N ASN A 173 -5.61 21.14 -4.80
CA ASN A 173 -5.50 21.94 -3.59
C ASN A 173 -4.09 22.57 -3.55
N PRO A 174 -3.97 23.90 -3.38
CA PRO A 174 -2.70 24.62 -3.28
C PRO A 174 -1.93 24.30 -1.99
#